data_AF-A0A3D5WSE9-F1
#
_entry.id   AF-A0A3D5WSE9-F1
#
_cell.length_a   1.000
_cell.length_b   1.000
_cell.length_c   1.000
_cell.angle_alpha   90.00
_cell.angle_beta   90.00
_cell.angle_gamma   90.00
#
_symmetry.space_group_name_H-M   'P 1'
#
loop_
_entity.id
_entity.type
_entity.pdbx_description
1 polymer ?
#
loop_
_entity_poly.entity_id
_entity_poly.type
_entity_poly.pdbx_seq_one_letter_code
_entity_poly.pdbx_strand_id
1 'polypeptide(L)'
;MARFYFAPNGLIVANNASHDAPFSIEQNDGAIMLFAAKENCENEIYVPSYAVIDVKNTVRVYGSAQLIDWQNGAYDVIIEPQQYFEYAPPVPIAQNSTTYNGDEVIVTIYKDTKTRAIFECSGGVKTMEIPPLSSPKISFSETKEGLLLVISGTAKIQYVLVMLFDGGFRELLSVEADDVSFSYAGVIATEYLKDMLSRVKTTTYSFSGAAVKSKTEFSYLQDRVYPDELIPYLFLESLAAKDFERATACLAPDIRESPEVFLDYFKPFDEISPIKHQNAQKISDLKKVALISYSAEPIITPRVFDFTVKDGFITDIN
;
A
#
# COMPACT_ATOMS: atom_id res chain seq x y z
N MET A 1 10.71 -13.15 -1.89
CA MET A 1 11.79 -12.28 -2.40
C MET A 1 13.05 -13.14 -2.53
N ALA A 2 13.51 -13.38 -3.76
CA ALA A 2 14.72 -14.17 -4.02
C ALA A 2 15.93 -13.22 -4.17
N ARG A 3 17.11 -13.65 -3.69
CA ARG A 3 18.31 -12.80 -3.58
C ARG A 3 19.32 -13.16 -4.66
N PHE A 4 19.81 -12.16 -5.38
CA PHE A 4 20.72 -12.37 -6.50
C PHE A 4 21.91 -11.41 -6.48
N TYR A 5 23.12 -11.96 -6.56
CA TYR A 5 24.33 -11.20 -6.85
C TYR A 5 24.73 -11.45 -8.30
N PHE A 6 25.13 -10.39 -9.01
CA PHE A 6 25.68 -10.50 -10.34
C PHE A 6 27.19 -10.29 -10.23
N ALA A 7 27.93 -11.38 -10.40
CA ALA A 7 29.37 -11.36 -10.52
C ALA A 7 29.75 -11.23 -12.02
N PRO A 8 31.00 -10.83 -12.35
CA PRO A 8 31.45 -10.70 -13.74
C PRO A 8 31.28 -11.94 -14.63
N ASN A 9 30.99 -13.11 -14.04
CA ASN A 9 30.79 -14.39 -14.72
C ASN A 9 29.43 -15.07 -14.43
N GLY A 10 28.43 -14.37 -13.85
CA GLY A 10 27.08 -14.94 -13.67
C GLY A 10 26.32 -14.51 -12.43
N LEU A 11 25.23 -15.23 -12.14
CA LEU A 11 24.32 -15.03 -11.01
C LEU A 11 24.75 -15.91 -9.82
N ILE A 12 24.99 -15.33 -8.66
CA ILE A 12 25.20 -16.05 -7.39
C ILE A 12 23.98 -15.79 -6.51
N VAL A 13 23.23 -16.85 -6.19
CA VAL A 13 22.16 -16.77 -5.19
C VAL A 13 22.80 -16.54 -3.82
N ALA A 14 22.38 -15.47 -3.14
CA ALA A 14 22.84 -15.23 -1.77
C ALA A 14 22.36 -16.36 -0.84
N ASN A 15 23.29 -16.99 -0.12
CA ASN A 15 23.07 -17.90 1.02
C ASN A 15 22.79 -19.39 0.74
N ASN A 16 23.00 -19.94 -0.46
CA ASN A 16 22.77 -21.38 -0.73
C ASN A 16 21.40 -21.89 -0.20
N ALA A 17 20.40 -21.02 -0.07
CA ALA A 17 19.08 -21.43 0.38
C ALA A 17 18.49 -22.30 -0.72
N SER A 18 18.17 -23.55 -0.40
CA SER A 18 17.42 -24.42 -1.31
C SER A 18 16.13 -23.69 -1.69
N HIS A 19 15.97 -23.39 -2.97
CA HIS A 19 14.71 -22.89 -3.48
C HIS A 19 13.80 -24.08 -3.74
N ASP A 20 13.03 -24.46 -2.73
CA ASP A 20 11.73 -25.05 -3.03
C ASP A 20 10.83 -23.90 -3.54
N ALA A 21 10.20 -24.14 -4.69
CA ALA A 21 9.18 -23.37 -5.42
C ALA A 21 8.72 -22.00 -4.83
N PRO A 22 8.54 -20.94 -5.66
CA PRO A 22 7.92 -21.06 -6.99
C PRO A 22 8.81 -20.71 -8.20
N PHE A 23 10.12 -20.57 -8.06
CA PHE A 23 10.98 -20.07 -9.15
C PHE A 23 11.86 -21.13 -9.78
N SER A 24 11.92 -21.17 -11.11
CA SER A 24 12.99 -21.85 -11.85
C SER A 24 13.88 -20.82 -12.55
N ILE A 25 15.18 -21.12 -12.61
CA ILE A 25 16.20 -20.23 -13.13
C ILE A 25 17.04 -21.00 -14.13
N GLU A 26 17.17 -20.47 -15.34
CA GLU A 26 18.04 -21.02 -16.38
C GLU A 26 19.00 -19.94 -16.86
N GLN A 27 20.29 -20.28 -16.99
CA GLN A 27 21.30 -19.38 -17.52
C GLN A 27 21.72 -19.86 -18.90
N ASN A 28 21.65 -18.97 -19.89
CA ASN A 28 22.10 -19.24 -21.25
C ASN A 28 22.81 -18.01 -21.81
N ASP A 29 24.10 -18.12 -22.09
CA ASP A 29 24.94 -17.06 -22.67
C ASP A 29 24.65 -15.68 -22.07
N GLY A 30 24.83 -15.47 -20.76
CA GLY A 30 24.61 -14.14 -20.14
C GLY A 30 23.17 -13.62 -20.12
N ALA A 31 22.18 -14.43 -20.51
CA ALA A 31 20.78 -14.20 -20.21
C ALA A 31 20.35 -15.11 -19.05
N ILE A 32 19.57 -14.55 -18.13
CA ILE A 32 18.96 -15.27 -17.02
C ILE A 32 17.47 -15.32 -17.26
N MET A 33 16.94 -16.52 -17.45
CA MET A 33 15.50 -16.74 -17.57
C MET A 33 14.95 -17.08 -16.19
N LEU A 34 13.91 -16.36 -15.80
CA LEU A 34 13.18 -16.55 -14.56
C LEU A 34 11.75 -16.96 -14.89
N PHE A 35 11.31 -18.07 -14.31
CA PHE A 35 9.92 -18.48 -14.36
C PHE A 35 9.39 -18.52 -12.95
N ALA A 36 8.27 -17.83 -12.72
CA ALA A 36 7.56 -17.84 -11.45
C ALA A 36 6.20 -18.50 -11.66
N ALA A 37 6.03 -19.69 -11.09
CA ALA A 37 4.76 -20.40 -11.05
C ALA A 37 4.29 -20.46 -9.60
N LYS A 38 3.41 -19.54 -9.19
CA LYS A 38 2.79 -19.62 -7.86
C LYS A 38 1.85 -20.84 -7.85
N GLU A 39 2.04 -21.74 -6.88
CA GLU A 39 1.10 -22.84 -6.67
C GLU A 39 -0.32 -22.30 -6.46
N ASN A 40 -1.32 -23.02 -6.96
CA ASN A 40 -2.72 -22.68 -6.74
C ASN A 40 -3.01 -22.66 -5.23
N CYS A 41 -3.20 -21.48 -4.66
CA CYS A 41 -3.64 -21.31 -3.29
C CYS A 41 -5.10 -20.86 -3.31
N GLU A 42 -5.94 -21.50 -2.49
CA GLU A 42 -7.26 -20.96 -2.11
C GLU A 42 -8.20 -20.57 -3.27
N ASN A 43 -8.30 -21.40 -4.31
CA ASN A 43 -9.14 -21.19 -5.50
C ASN A 43 -8.75 -20.00 -6.41
N GLU A 44 -7.57 -19.42 -6.22
CA GLU A 44 -7.03 -18.41 -7.13
C GLU A 44 -6.13 -19.06 -8.18
N ILE A 45 -6.43 -18.82 -9.45
CA ILE A 45 -5.61 -19.26 -10.57
C ILE A 45 -4.68 -18.10 -10.93
N TYR A 46 -3.38 -18.36 -10.92
CA TYR A 46 -2.38 -17.40 -11.36
C TYR A 46 -1.82 -17.84 -12.72
N VAL A 47 -1.63 -16.90 -13.64
CA VAL A 47 -0.88 -17.20 -14.85
C VAL A 47 0.61 -17.29 -14.51
N PRO A 48 1.35 -18.24 -15.13
CA PRO A 48 2.81 -18.26 -15.00
C PRO A 48 3.40 -16.92 -15.45
N SER A 49 4.21 -16.30 -14.60
CA SER A 49 4.98 -15.11 -14.95
C SER A 49 6.37 -15.52 -15.41
N TYR A 50 6.88 -14.89 -16.46
CA TYR A 50 8.24 -15.11 -16.94
C TYR A 50 8.98 -13.78 -17.11
N ALA A 51 10.30 -13.83 -16.97
CA ALA A 51 11.17 -12.74 -17.32
C ALA A 51 12.51 -13.23 -17.85
N VAL A 52 13.13 -12.43 -18.71
CA VAL A 52 14.50 -12.63 -19.18
C VAL A 52 15.31 -11.41 -18.79
N ILE A 53 16.41 -11.63 -18.07
CA ILE A 53 17.35 -10.59 -17.66
C ILE A 53 18.64 -10.78 -18.47
N ASP A 54 18.91 -9.87 -19.40
CA ASP A 54 20.18 -9.83 -20.16
C ASP A 54 21.22 -9.02 -19.40
N VAL A 55 22.36 -9.64 -19.10
CA VAL A 55 23.43 -9.05 -18.28
C VAL A 55 24.75 -8.86 -19.03
N LYS A 56 24.78 -9.00 -20.36
CA LYS A 56 26.04 -8.93 -21.13
C LYS A 56 26.71 -7.56 -21.12
N ASN A 57 25.94 -6.48 -21.09
CA ASN A 57 26.44 -5.10 -21.19
C ASN A 57 25.69 -4.18 -20.22
N THR A 58 24.57 -3.63 -20.68
CA THR A 58 23.60 -2.91 -19.85
C THR A 58 22.55 -3.92 -19.42
N VAL A 59 22.25 -3.99 -18.12
CA VAL A 59 21.19 -4.85 -17.62
C VAL A 59 19.88 -4.47 -18.31
N ARG A 60 19.21 -5.45 -18.92
CA ARG A 60 17.89 -5.28 -19.54
C ARG A 60 16.96 -6.35 -19.03
N VAL A 61 15.72 -5.95 -18.75
CA VAL A 61 14.66 -6.84 -18.30
C VAL A 61 13.59 -6.91 -19.37
N TYR A 62 13.20 -8.13 -19.72
CA TYR A 62 12.09 -8.43 -20.61
C TYR A 62 11.06 -9.25 -19.84
N GLY A 63 9.76 -8.99 -20.05
CA GLY A 63 8.69 -9.69 -19.34
C GLY A 63 8.28 -9.00 -18.05
N SER A 64 7.79 -9.78 -17.08
CA SER A 64 7.06 -9.26 -15.91
C SER A 64 7.90 -9.05 -14.65
N ALA A 65 9.23 -9.04 -14.78
CA ALA A 65 10.12 -8.78 -13.64
C ALA A 65 10.44 -7.29 -13.50
N GLN A 66 10.74 -6.92 -12.26
CA GLN A 66 11.38 -5.66 -11.91
C GLN A 66 12.66 -5.94 -11.12
N LEU A 67 13.64 -5.07 -11.29
CA LEU A 67 14.90 -5.11 -10.55
C LEU A 67 15.03 -3.89 -9.67
N ILE A 68 15.49 -4.08 -8.44
CA ILE A 68 16.03 -3.00 -7.62
C ILE A 68 17.55 -3.04 -7.75
N ASP A 69 18.14 -2.03 -8.38
CA ASP A 69 19.59 -1.89 -8.60
C ASP A 69 20.26 -1.22 -7.40
N TRP A 70 20.92 -2.02 -6.58
CA TRP A 70 21.71 -1.57 -5.43
C TRP A 70 23.13 -1.10 -5.80
N GLN A 71 23.40 -0.99 -7.12
CA GLN A 71 24.69 -0.70 -7.73
C GLN A 71 25.71 -1.84 -7.60
N ASN A 72 26.82 -1.73 -8.34
CA ASN A 72 27.95 -2.68 -8.30
C ASN A 72 27.57 -4.15 -8.58
N GLY A 73 26.55 -4.38 -9.39
CA GLY A 73 26.10 -5.74 -9.73
C GLY A 73 25.20 -6.39 -8.67
N ALA A 74 24.72 -5.66 -7.67
CA ALA A 74 23.79 -6.20 -6.68
C ALA A 74 22.34 -5.83 -7.03
N TYR A 75 21.47 -6.84 -7.15
CA TYR A 75 20.06 -6.59 -7.47
C TYR A 75 19.10 -7.47 -6.66
N ASP A 76 18.00 -6.87 -6.22
CA ASP A 76 16.83 -7.63 -5.81
C ASP A 76 15.91 -7.83 -7.03
N VAL A 77 15.36 -9.03 -7.18
CA VAL A 77 14.42 -9.34 -8.27
C VAL A 77 13.01 -9.48 -7.71
N ILE A 78 12.07 -8.79 -8.35
CA ILE A 78 10.65 -8.80 -8.05
C ILE A 78 9.92 -9.39 -9.25
N ILE A 79 9.11 -10.42 -9.03
CA ILE A 79 8.18 -10.94 -10.02
C ILE A 79 6.82 -11.04 -9.34
N GLU A 80 5.88 -10.24 -9.79
CA GLU A 80 4.51 -10.29 -9.28
C GLU A 80 3.71 -11.36 -10.04
N PRO A 81 3.02 -12.26 -9.32
CA PRO A 81 2.14 -13.24 -9.96
C PRO A 81 0.89 -12.51 -10.45
N GLN A 82 0.50 -12.76 -11.70
CA GLN A 82 -0.72 -12.19 -12.26
C GLN A 82 -1.89 -13.14 -12.03
N GLN A 83 -2.97 -12.65 -11.42
CA GLN A 83 -4.19 -13.43 -11.22
C GLN A 83 -4.97 -13.52 -12.52
N TYR A 84 -5.39 -14.73 -12.87
CA TYR A 84 -6.26 -15.00 -14.01
C TYR A 84 -7.72 -14.98 -13.56
N PHE A 85 -8.55 -14.24 -14.30
CA PHE A 85 -9.99 -14.16 -14.07
C PHE A 85 -10.73 -14.75 -15.27
N GLU A 86 -11.35 -15.92 -15.08
CA GLU A 86 -12.27 -16.46 -16.06
C GLU A 86 -13.56 -15.62 -16.10
N TYR A 87 -14.18 -15.49 -17.27
CA TYR A 87 -15.48 -14.84 -17.38
C TYR A 87 -16.51 -15.59 -16.54
N ALA A 88 -17.20 -14.86 -15.66
CA ALA A 88 -18.35 -15.35 -14.93
C ALA A 88 -19.54 -14.39 -15.13
N PRO A 89 -20.76 -14.90 -15.34
CA PRO A 89 -21.94 -14.05 -15.39
C PRO A 89 -22.14 -13.32 -14.05
N PRO A 90 -22.78 -12.14 -14.03
CA PRO A 90 -23.05 -11.41 -12.79
C PRO A 90 -23.86 -12.26 -11.80
N VAL A 91 -23.34 -12.45 -10.59
CA VAL A 91 -24.04 -13.14 -9.49
C VAL A 91 -24.30 -12.17 -8.34
N PRO A 92 -25.56 -11.97 -7.91
CA PRO A 92 -25.87 -11.12 -6.76
C PRO A 92 -25.36 -11.77 -5.46
N ILE A 93 -24.72 -10.96 -4.62
CA ILE A 93 -24.17 -11.35 -3.32
C ILE A 93 -25.08 -10.89 -2.19
N ALA A 94 -25.55 -9.64 -2.26
CA ALA A 94 -26.48 -9.05 -1.28
C ALA A 94 -27.33 -7.98 -1.95
N GLN A 95 -28.55 -7.80 -1.45
CA GLN A 95 -29.44 -6.74 -1.90
C GLN A 95 -30.24 -6.23 -0.70
N ASN A 96 -30.48 -4.93 -0.66
CA ASN A 96 -31.41 -4.32 0.29
C ASN A 96 -32.08 -3.12 -0.38
N SER A 97 -33.27 -2.74 0.09
CA SER A 97 -34.01 -1.60 -0.42
C SER A 97 -34.68 -0.80 0.69
N THR A 98 -34.94 0.47 0.40
CA THR A 98 -35.70 1.36 1.27
C THR A 98 -36.52 2.34 0.44
N THR A 99 -37.50 3.01 1.06
CA THR A 99 -38.25 4.10 0.44
C THR A 99 -37.81 5.41 1.04
N TYR A 100 -37.49 6.41 0.21
CA TYR A 100 -37.13 7.75 0.64
C TYR A 100 -37.73 8.80 -0.30
N ASN A 101 -38.42 9.79 0.26
CA ASN A 101 -39.14 10.82 -0.50
C ASN A 101 -40.09 10.28 -1.60
N GLY A 102 -40.63 9.07 -1.41
CA GLY A 102 -41.54 8.42 -2.36
C GLY A 102 -40.86 7.59 -3.45
N ASP A 103 -39.53 7.63 -3.55
CA ASP A 103 -38.75 6.78 -4.44
C ASP A 103 -38.29 5.50 -3.72
N GLU A 104 -38.37 4.37 -4.43
CA GLU A 104 -37.71 3.13 -4.01
C GLU A 104 -36.23 3.21 -4.38
N VAL A 105 -35.37 3.06 -3.37
CA VAL A 105 -33.92 3.03 -3.52
C VAL A 105 -33.43 1.62 -3.24
N ILE A 106 -32.80 1.00 -4.23
CA ILE A 106 -32.29 -0.38 -4.18
C ILE A 106 -30.77 -0.34 -4.26
N VAL A 107 -30.11 -1.14 -3.42
CA VAL A 107 -28.67 -1.35 -3.49
C VAL A 107 -28.42 -2.83 -3.67
N THR A 108 -27.69 -3.20 -4.72
CA THR A 108 -27.33 -4.59 -5.02
C THR A 108 -25.80 -4.71 -5.12
N ILE A 109 -25.23 -5.64 -4.38
CA ILE A 109 -23.83 -6.04 -4.51
C ILE A 109 -23.80 -7.29 -5.36
N TYR A 110 -22.97 -7.33 -6.39
CA TYR A 110 -22.82 -8.46 -7.28
C TYR A 110 -21.36 -8.68 -7.69
N LYS A 111 -21.06 -9.88 -8.19
CA LYS A 111 -19.75 -10.23 -8.74
C LYS A 111 -19.85 -10.48 -10.24
N ASP A 112 -19.10 -9.72 -11.04
CA ASP A 112 -18.96 -9.84 -12.50
C ASP A 112 -17.48 -9.80 -12.92
N THR A 113 -16.70 -10.85 -12.62
CA THR A 113 -15.21 -10.86 -12.56
C THR A 113 -14.62 -9.97 -11.46
N LYS A 114 -15.24 -8.82 -11.19
CA LYS A 114 -14.97 -7.92 -10.06
C LYS A 114 -16.18 -7.85 -9.13
N THR A 115 -16.00 -7.36 -7.91
CA THR A 115 -17.14 -7.07 -7.03
C THR A 115 -17.60 -5.63 -7.27
N ARG A 116 -18.90 -5.44 -7.45
CA ARG A 116 -19.52 -4.14 -7.72
C ARG A 116 -20.74 -3.92 -6.86
N ALA A 117 -21.02 -2.67 -6.55
CA ALA A 117 -22.29 -2.21 -5.98
C ALA A 117 -23.03 -1.37 -7.02
N ILE A 118 -24.32 -1.65 -7.21
CA ILE A 118 -25.23 -0.85 -8.03
C ILE A 118 -26.29 -0.23 -7.11
N PHE A 119 -26.53 1.07 -7.30
CA PHE A 119 -27.47 1.90 -6.56
C PHE A 119 -28.52 2.38 -7.56
N GLU A 120 -29.78 2.05 -7.31
CA GLU A 120 -30.86 2.18 -8.28
C GLU A 120 -32.05 2.90 -7.65
N CYS A 121 -32.65 3.82 -8.39
CA CYS A 121 -33.96 4.39 -8.09
C CYS A 121 -34.70 4.72 -9.39
N SER A 122 -35.94 5.20 -9.27
CA SER A 122 -36.77 5.65 -10.41
C SER A 122 -36.05 6.70 -11.29
N GLY A 123 -35.22 7.56 -10.67
CA GLY A 123 -34.52 8.67 -11.30
C GLY A 123 -33.17 8.32 -11.93
N GLY A 124 -32.63 7.12 -11.72
CA GLY A 124 -31.38 6.70 -12.34
C GLY A 124 -30.62 5.60 -11.58
N VAL A 125 -29.41 5.34 -12.06
CA VAL A 125 -28.54 4.28 -11.55
C VAL A 125 -27.09 4.77 -11.41
N LYS A 126 -26.38 4.27 -10.40
CA LYS A 126 -24.94 4.46 -10.21
C LYS A 126 -24.30 3.12 -9.89
N THR A 127 -23.13 2.85 -10.48
CA THR A 127 -22.36 1.64 -10.19
C THR A 127 -20.97 2.02 -9.68
N MET A 128 -20.49 1.28 -8.68
CA MET A 128 -19.19 1.43 -8.05
C MET A 128 -18.48 0.08 -8.03
N GLU A 129 -17.18 0.07 -8.34
CA GLU A 129 -16.31 -1.07 -8.05
C GLU A 129 -15.96 -1.04 -6.55
N ILE A 130 -16.10 -2.18 -5.87
CA ILE A 130 -15.80 -2.32 -4.44
C ILE A 130 -14.89 -3.55 -4.23
N PRO A 131 -14.11 -3.61 -3.13
CA PRO A 131 -13.34 -4.81 -2.84
C PRO A 131 -14.28 -6.03 -2.64
N PRO A 132 -13.81 -7.26 -2.90
CA PRO A 132 -14.56 -8.46 -2.55
C PRO A 132 -14.83 -8.53 -1.04
N LEU A 133 -16.11 -8.56 -0.66
CA LEU A 133 -16.53 -8.56 0.74
C LEU A 133 -17.00 -9.95 1.17
N SER A 134 -16.49 -10.40 2.31
CA SER A 134 -17.11 -11.43 3.13
C SER A 134 -18.21 -10.82 3.99
N SER A 135 -19.37 -11.45 4.00
CA SER A 135 -20.56 -11.02 4.76
C SER A 135 -20.95 -9.55 4.56
N PRO A 136 -21.17 -9.09 3.31
CA PRO A 136 -21.54 -7.70 3.06
C PRO A 136 -22.88 -7.34 3.72
N LYS A 137 -22.93 -6.15 4.30
CA LYS A 137 -24.12 -5.56 4.90
C LYS A 137 -24.45 -4.25 4.21
N ILE A 138 -25.72 -4.11 3.85
CA ILE A 138 -26.27 -2.89 3.25
C ILE A 138 -27.22 -2.28 4.28
N SER A 139 -27.00 -1.02 4.62
CA SER A 139 -27.84 -0.27 5.56
C SER A 139 -28.13 1.13 5.07
N PHE A 140 -29.19 1.70 5.61
CA PHE A 140 -29.73 3.00 5.22
C PHE A 140 -29.86 3.88 6.47
N SER A 141 -29.50 5.16 6.36
CA SER A 141 -29.68 6.12 7.44
C SER A 141 -30.13 7.45 6.88
N GLU A 142 -31.28 7.96 7.31
CA GLU A 142 -31.74 9.30 6.94
C GLU A 142 -30.94 10.37 7.71
N THR A 143 -30.62 11.46 7.03
CA THR A 143 -30.06 12.67 7.62
C THR A 143 -30.85 13.88 7.15
N LYS A 144 -30.46 15.08 7.60
CA LYS A 144 -31.11 16.32 7.14
C LYS A 144 -30.85 16.60 5.67
N GLU A 145 -29.77 16.05 5.13
CA GLU A 145 -29.24 16.34 3.81
C GLU A 145 -29.61 15.29 2.76
N GLY A 146 -30.11 14.12 3.18
CA GLY A 146 -30.51 13.06 2.27
C GLY A 146 -30.57 11.70 2.96
N LEU A 147 -30.56 10.65 2.13
CA LEU A 147 -30.44 9.26 2.58
C LEU A 147 -29.01 8.78 2.40
N LEU A 148 -28.36 8.34 3.49
CA LEU A 148 -27.09 7.64 3.42
C LEU A 148 -27.32 6.17 3.08
N LEU A 149 -26.58 5.69 2.08
CA LEU A 149 -26.52 4.29 1.66
C LEU A 149 -25.15 3.76 2.05
N VAL A 150 -25.12 2.77 2.94
CA VAL A 150 -23.88 2.29 3.56
C VAL A 150 -23.70 0.83 3.23
N ILE A 151 -22.57 0.52 2.61
CA ILE A 151 -22.10 -0.85 2.41
C ILE A 151 -20.91 -1.06 3.34
N SER A 152 -20.98 -2.09 4.18
CA SER A 152 -19.88 -2.48 5.06
C SER A 152 -19.62 -3.98 4.94
N GLY A 153 -18.38 -4.40 5.14
CA GLY A 153 -18.02 -5.81 5.19
C GLY A 153 -16.53 -6.00 5.40
N THR A 154 -16.07 -7.26 5.38
CA THR A 154 -14.66 -7.57 5.54
C THR A 154 -14.07 -8.05 4.21
N ALA A 155 -13.12 -7.30 3.67
CA ALA A 155 -12.27 -7.69 2.53
C ALA A 155 -10.97 -8.33 3.06
N LYS A 156 -9.80 -7.84 2.62
CA LYS A 156 -8.52 -8.11 3.30
C LYS A 156 -8.51 -7.51 4.71
N ILE A 157 -9.13 -6.33 4.84
CA ILE A 157 -9.40 -5.60 6.10
C ILE A 157 -10.86 -5.12 6.08
N GLN A 158 -11.30 -4.37 7.09
CA GLN A 158 -12.67 -3.85 7.13
C GLN A 158 -12.86 -2.77 6.05
N TYR A 159 -14.04 -2.74 5.45
CA TYR A 159 -14.40 -1.81 4.39
C TYR A 159 -15.71 -1.11 4.70
N VAL A 160 -15.78 0.19 4.36
CA VAL A 160 -17.05 0.92 4.27
C VAL A 160 -17.09 1.81 3.03
N LEU A 161 -18.23 1.76 2.35
CA LEU A 161 -18.65 2.71 1.33
C LEU A 161 -19.87 3.48 1.85
N VAL A 162 -19.83 4.80 1.75
CA VAL A 162 -20.94 5.69 2.09
C VAL A 162 -21.30 6.50 0.85
N MET A 163 -22.52 6.33 0.38
CA MET A 163 -23.14 7.16 -0.66
C MET A 163 -24.21 8.05 -0.05
N LEU A 164 -24.41 9.23 -0.61
CA LEU A 164 -25.55 10.11 -0.35
C LEU A 164 -26.53 10.04 -1.51
N PHE A 165 -27.82 9.93 -1.19
CA PHE A 165 -28.94 10.11 -2.11
C PHE A 165 -29.78 11.32 -1.68
N ASP A 166 -29.76 12.37 -2.50
CA ASP A 166 -30.54 13.61 -2.32
C ASP A 166 -31.24 14.05 -3.60
N GLY A 167 -31.70 13.07 -4.40
CA GLY A 167 -32.17 13.26 -5.78
C GLY A 167 -31.17 12.78 -6.83
N GLY A 168 -29.97 12.39 -6.41
CA GLY A 168 -28.98 11.67 -7.20
C GLY A 168 -27.96 10.96 -6.31
N PHE A 169 -27.27 9.95 -6.84
CA PHE A 169 -26.27 9.19 -6.09
C PHE A 169 -24.90 9.87 -6.14
N ARG A 170 -24.33 10.16 -4.97
CA ARG A 170 -22.98 10.73 -4.83
C ARG A 170 -22.17 9.93 -3.82
N GLU A 171 -20.93 9.61 -4.19
CA GLU A 171 -20.00 9.00 -3.26
C GLU A 171 -19.52 10.05 -2.25
N LEU A 172 -19.62 9.72 -0.96
CA LEU A 172 -19.02 10.53 0.11
C LEU A 172 -17.68 9.95 0.53
N LEU A 173 -17.62 8.63 0.73
CA LEU A 173 -16.43 7.98 1.28
C LEU A 173 -16.36 6.51 0.85
N SER A 174 -15.18 6.07 0.44
CA SER A 174 -14.81 4.66 0.28
C SER A 174 -13.48 4.45 1.00
N VAL A 175 -13.47 3.63 2.06
CA VAL A 175 -12.26 3.42 2.87
C VAL A 175 -12.11 1.97 3.32
N GLU A 176 -10.88 1.48 3.25
CA GLU A 176 -10.42 0.22 3.86
C GLU A 176 -9.52 0.56 5.05
N ALA A 177 -9.75 -0.08 6.20
CA ALA A 177 -8.96 0.08 7.41
C ALA A 177 -9.04 -1.18 8.29
N ASP A 178 -8.11 -1.34 9.22
CA ASP A 178 -8.09 -2.52 10.11
C ASP A 178 -9.34 -2.59 10.99
N ASP A 179 -9.80 -1.44 11.47
CA ASP A 179 -11.10 -1.28 12.12
C ASP A 179 -11.89 -0.11 11.55
N VAL A 180 -13.19 -0.33 11.30
CA VAL A 180 -14.09 0.68 10.77
C VAL A 180 -15.40 0.67 11.55
N SER A 181 -15.80 1.84 12.03
CA SER A 181 -17.14 2.04 12.59
C SER A 181 -17.88 3.15 11.85
N PHE A 182 -19.19 2.94 11.68
CA PHE A 182 -20.09 3.89 11.04
C PHE A 182 -21.18 4.33 12.03
N SER A 183 -21.52 5.61 11.98
CA SER A 183 -22.71 6.19 12.60
C SER A 183 -23.28 7.29 11.70
N TYR A 184 -24.46 7.80 12.03
CA TYR A 184 -25.03 8.96 11.34
C TYR A 184 -24.13 10.21 11.39
N ALA A 185 -23.24 10.30 12.37
CA ALA A 185 -22.31 11.43 12.53
C ALA A 185 -21.07 11.31 11.63
N GLY A 186 -20.78 10.12 11.10
CA GLY A 186 -19.55 9.89 10.36
C GLY A 186 -19.01 8.46 10.39
N VAL A 187 -17.80 8.31 9.85
CA VAL A 187 -17.02 7.07 9.86
C VAL A 187 -15.74 7.29 10.67
N ILE A 188 -15.39 6.32 11.52
CA ILE A 188 -14.09 6.27 12.17
C ILE A 188 -13.33 5.08 11.56
N ALA A 189 -12.19 5.37 10.94
CA ALA A 189 -11.29 4.37 10.39
C ALA A 189 -9.99 4.34 11.20
N THR A 190 -9.56 3.14 11.58
CA THR A 190 -8.36 2.91 12.39
C THR A 190 -7.39 2.02 11.63
N GLU A 191 -6.16 2.51 11.44
CA GLU A 191 -5.05 1.78 10.82
C GLU A 191 -3.97 1.50 11.88
N TYR A 192 -3.52 0.26 11.97
CA TYR A 192 -2.40 -0.17 12.81
C TYR A 192 -1.13 -0.26 11.96
N LEU A 193 -0.34 0.81 11.99
CA LEU A 193 0.89 0.86 11.20
C LEU A 193 1.93 -0.10 11.78
N LYS A 194 2.50 -0.94 10.91
CA LYS A 194 3.56 -1.90 11.26
C LYS A 194 4.94 -1.23 11.26
N ASP A 195 5.02 -0.12 11.97
CA ASP A 195 6.21 0.73 12.06
C ASP A 195 6.86 0.65 13.45
N MET A 196 7.98 1.34 13.65
CA MET A 196 8.74 1.25 14.89
C MET A 196 8.02 1.77 16.14
N LEU A 197 7.05 2.68 16.00
CA LEU A 197 6.22 3.16 17.11
C LEU A 197 4.98 2.28 17.32
N SER A 198 4.68 1.38 16.37
CA SER A 198 3.39 0.71 16.26
C SER A 198 2.27 1.76 16.32
N ARG A 199 2.32 2.76 15.44
CA ARG A 199 1.36 3.87 15.41
C ARG A 199 -0.05 3.34 15.15
N VAL A 200 -1.01 3.83 15.95
CA VAL A 200 -2.43 3.70 15.65
C VAL A 200 -2.89 5.02 15.06
N LYS A 201 -3.23 5.02 13.78
CA LYS A 201 -3.73 6.17 13.04
C LYS A 201 -5.25 6.09 12.99
N THR A 202 -5.91 7.02 13.66
CA THR A 202 -7.37 7.12 13.70
C THR A 202 -7.81 8.30 12.85
N THR A 203 -8.59 8.05 11.80
CA THR A 203 -9.17 9.11 10.97
C THR A 203 -10.68 9.14 11.16
N THR A 204 -11.18 10.26 11.68
CA THR A 204 -12.61 10.54 11.80
C THR A 204 -13.08 11.33 10.59
N TYR A 205 -13.98 10.75 9.81
CA TYR A 205 -14.68 11.38 8.70
C TYR A 205 -16.06 11.83 9.16
N SER A 206 -16.38 13.10 8.97
CA SER A 206 -17.68 13.69 9.27
C SER A 206 -18.35 14.19 7.99
N PHE A 207 -19.67 13.98 7.90
CA PHE A 207 -20.45 14.35 6.74
C PHE A 207 -21.23 15.64 7.00
N SER A 208 -21.12 16.61 6.10
CA SER A 208 -21.91 17.85 6.12
C SER A 208 -22.47 18.07 4.72
N GLY A 209 -23.66 17.52 4.49
CA GLY A 209 -24.21 17.37 3.14
C GLY A 209 -23.29 16.57 2.25
N ALA A 210 -22.92 17.15 1.10
CA ALA A 210 -22.01 16.52 0.15
C ALA A 210 -20.52 16.65 0.52
N ALA A 211 -20.19 17.41 1.55
CA ALA A 211 -18.80 17.61 1.97
C ALA A 211 -18.40 16.58 3.02
N VAL A 212 -17.22 16.00 2.84
CA VAL A 212 -16.57 15.16 3.85
C VAL A 212 -15.41 15.92 4.46
N LYS A 213 -15.40 16.04 5.79
CA LYS A 213 -14.25 16.57 6.53
C LYS A 213 -13.59 15.44 7.30
N SER A 214 -12.26 15.38 7.26
CA SER A 214 -11.49 14.41 8.02
C SER A 214 -10.64 15.08 9.10
N LYS A 215 -10.44 14.37 10.21
CA LYS A 215 -9.44 14.68 11.22
C LYS A 215 -8.68 13.40 11.54
N THR A 216 -7.35 13.48 11.51
CA THR A 216 -6.46 12.36 11.83
C THR A 216 -5.79 12.60 13.18
N GLU A 217 -5.73 11.55 13.98
CA GLU A 217 -5.06 11.52 15.28
C GLU A 217 -4.16 10.29 15.35
N PHE A 218 -3.06 10.40 16.08
CA PHE A 218 -2.09 9.31 16.27
C PHE A 218 -1.99 8.95 17.74
N SER A 219 -1.85 7.66 18.01
CA SER A 219 -1.36 7.16 19.31
C SER A 219 -0.24 6.16 19.09
N TYR A 220 0.62 6.01 20.10
CA TYR A 220 1.89 5.28 19.99
C TYR A 220 1.93 4.13 20.99
N LEU A 221 1.95 2.90 20.51
CA LEU A 221 1.93 1.72 21.38
C LEU A 221 3.32 1.32 21.91
N GLN A 222 4.39 1.74 21.22
CA GLN A 222 5.77 1.41 21.58
C GLN A 222 6.68 2.63 21.74
N ASP A 223 6.15 3.78 22.18
CA ASP A 223 6.99 4.96 22.38
C ASP A 223 8.05 4.73 23.47
N ARG A 224 9.32 4.89 23.09
CA ARG A 224 10.50 4.64 23.93
C ARG A 224 11.69 5.44 23.42
N VAL A 225 12.78 5.40 24.18
CA VAL A 225 14.07 5.94 23.72
C VAL A 225 14.63 5.01 22.64
N TYR A 226 14.92 5.57 21.47
CA TYR A 226 15.54 4.85 20.36
C TYR A 226 17.02 5.20 20.26
N PRO A 227 17.89 4.24 19.89
CA PRO A 227 19.28 4.53 19.58
C PRO A 227 19.39 5.37 18.30
N ASP A 228 20.48 6.15 18.20
CA ASP A 228 20.71 7.11 17.11
C ASP A 228 20.59 6.50 15.71
N GLU A 229 20.96 5.24 15.54
CA GLU A 229 20.91 4.52 14.26
C GLU A 229 19.48 4.29 13.76
N LEU A 230 18.49 4.36 14.65
CA LEU A 230 17.08 4.11 14.31
C LEU A 230 16.27 5.40 14.14
N ILE A 231 16.82 6.55 14.54
CA ILE A 231 16.16 7.86 14.40
C ILE A 231 15.79 8.17 12.93
N PRO A 232 16.63 7.86 11.92
CA PRO A 232 16.26 8.09 10.52
C PRO A 232 15.02 7.32 10.09
N TYR A 233 14.89 6.05 10.50
CA TYR A 233 13.71 5.23 10.20
C TYR A 233 12.47 5.80 10.88
N LEU A 234 12.58 6.15 12.16
CA LEU A 234 11.47 6.75 12.91
C LEU A 234 10.94 8.02 12.23
N PHE A 235 11.84 8.88 11.76
CA PHE A 235 11.53 10.10 11.03
C PHE A 235 10.85 9.83 9.67
N LEU A 236 11.42 8.94 8.86
CA LEU A 236 10.88 8.59 7.55
C LEU A 236 9.52 7.88 7.65
N GLU A 237 9.33 6.99 8.63
CA GLU A 237 8.03 6.37 8.93
C GLU A 237 6.99 7.42 9.35
N SER A 238 7.39 8.39 10.18
CA SER A 238 6.55 9.53 10.56
C SER A 238 6.13 10.36 9.34
N LEU A 239 7.05 10.65 8.42
CA LEU A 239 6.74 11.37 7.18
C LEU A 239 5.79 10.56 6.29
N ALA A 240 6.03 9.27 6.11
CA ALA A 240 5.17 8.38 5.34
C ALA A 240 3.74 8.32 5.92
N ALA A 241 3.62 8.28 7.26
CA ALA A 241 2.35 8.31 7.96
C ALA A 241 1.68 9.70 7.96
N LYS A 242 2.39 10.77 7.56
CA LYS A 242 2.01 12.18 7.73
C LYS A 242 1.79 12.58 9.20
N ASP A 243 2.50 11.92 10.10
CA ASP A 243 2.61 12.26 11.52
C ASP A 243 3.72 13.32 11.68
N PHE A 244 3.39 14.55 11.30
CA PHE A 244 4.33 15.67 11.23
C PHE A 244 4.81 16.15 12.60
N GLU A 245 3.99 15.98 13.64
CA GLU A 245 4.41 16.28 15.01
C GLU A 245 5.59 15.39 15.39
N ARG A 246 5.46 14.07 15.15
CA ARG A 246 6.54 13.13 15.46
C ARG A 246 7.72 13.22 14.49
N ALA A 247 7.49 13.56 13.21
CA ALA A 247 8.58 13.87 12.28
C ALA A 247 9.43 15.02 12.82
N THR A 248 8.80 16.12 13.23
CA THR A 248 9.48 17.31 13.80
C THR A 248 10.25 16.97 15.08
N ALA A 249 9.71 16.08 15.91
CA ALA A 249 10.34 15.67 17.15
C ALA A 249 11.69 14.97 16.94
N CYS A 250 11.92 14.37 15.77
CA CYS A 250 13.20 13.74 15.41
C CYS A 250 14.27 14.73 14.93
N LEU A 251 13.89 15.98 14.65
CA LEU A 251 14.78 17.00 14.06
C LEU A 251 15.39 17.89 15.15
N ALA A 252 16.68 18.18 14.98
CA ALA A 252 17.39 19.16 15.80
C ALA A 252 16.83 20.59 15.52
N PRO A 253 16.82 21.49 16.52
CA PRO A 253 16.17 22.79 16.41
C PRO A 253 16.63 23.67 15.24
N ASP A 254 17.87 23.50 14.80
CA ASP A 254 18.52 24.21 13.71
C ASP A 254 18.04 23.77 12.32
N ILE A 255 17.56 22.54 12.17
CA ILE A 255 17.00 22.01 10.92
C ILE A 255 15.49 21.73 11.01
N ARG A 256 14.81 22.21 12.06
CA ARG A 256 13.35 22.16 12.20
C ARG A 256 12.70 23.10 11.18
N GLU A 257 12.68 22.66 9.94
CA GLU A 257 11.83 23.20 8.90
C GLU A 257 10.41 22.64 9.02
N SER A 258 9.47 23.18 8.23
CA SER A 258 8.14 22.59 8.10
C SER A 258 8.30 21.13 7.61
N PRO A 259 7.77 20.12 8.31
CA PRO A 259 7.91 18.70 7.93
C PRO A 259 7.50 18.40 6.49
N GLU A 260 6.58 19.20 5.94
CA GLU A 260 6.11 19.13 4.57
C GLU A 260 7.21 19.38 3.54
N VAL A 261 8.23 20.20 3.87
CA VAL A 261 9.39 20.43 2.98
C VAL A 261 10.13 19.12 2.71
N PHE A 262 10.20 18.25 3.71
CA PHE A 262 10.84 16.95 3.56
C PHE A 262 10.05 16.01 2.65
N LEU A 263 8.72 16.16 2.53
CA LEU A 263 7.95 15.37 1.56
C LEU A 263 8.36 15.68 0.12
N ASP A 264 8.63 16.95 -0.18
CA ASP A 264 9.12 17.36 -1.50
C ASP A 264 10.58 16.94 -1.72
N TYR A 265 11.42 17.07 -0.68
CA TYR A 265 12.82 16.65 -0.72
C TYR A 265 12.97 15.14 -0.99
N PHE A 266 12.30 14.30 -0.18
CA PHE A 266 12.34 12.86 -0.32
C PHE A 266 11.48 12.35 -1.47
N LYS A 267 10.55 13.14 -2.02
CA LYS A 267 9.53 12.72 -2.99
C LYS A 267 8.71 11.50 -2.50
N PRO A 268 7.67 11.06 -3.20
CA PRO A 268 6.96 9.84 -2.82
C PRO A 268 7.88 8.59 -2.82
N PHE A 269 7.72 7.74 -1.81
CA PHE A 269 8.41 6.46 -1.68
C PHE A 269 7.46 5.42 -1.07
N ASP A 270 7.70 4.14 -1.37
CA ASP A 270 6.85 3.02 -0.97
C ASP A 270 7.52 2.15 0.11
N GLU A 271 8.85 2.09 0.11
CA GLU A 271 9.62 1.28 1.06
C GLU A 271 10.81 2.08 1.62
N ILE A 272 11.00 1.94 2.94
CA ILE A 272 12.18 2.38 3.69
C ILE A 272 13.02 1.13 3.96
N SER A 273 14.27 1.13 3.50
CA SER A 273 15.14 -0.04 3.59
C SER A 273 16.54 0.34 4.06
N PRO A 274 17.23 -0.49 4.86
CA PRO A 274 18.68 -0.36 4.98
C PRO A 274 19.33 -0.57 3.61
N ILE A 275 20.52 -0.01 3.42
CA ILE A 275 21.30 -0.35 2.22
C ILE A 275 21.62 -1.84 2.25
N LYS A 276 21.12 -2.58 1.25
CA LYS A 276 21.42 -4.00 1.10
C LYS A 276 22.71 -4.21 0.32
N HIS A 277 23.29 -5.41 0.46
CA HIS A 277 24.45 -5.86 -0.31
C HIS A 277 25.74 -5.05 -0.15
N GLN A 278 25.77 -4.13 0.81
CA GLN A 278 26.99 -3.55 1.35
C GLN A 278 27.33 -4.29 2.63
N ASN A 279 28.60 -4.67 2.81
CA ASN A 279 29.07 -5.08 4.13
C ASN A 279 28.95 -3.85 5.03
N ALA A 280 27.95 -3.80 5.91
CA ALA A 280 27.90 -2.77 6.96
C ALA A 280 29.11 -3.00 7.87
N GLN A 281 30.20 -2.28 7.59
CA GLN A 281 31.47 -2.44 8.29
C GLN A 281 31.56 -1.48 9.48
N LYS A 282 30.72 -0.44 9.51
CA LYS A 282 30.71 0.59 10.55
C LYS A 282 29.29 0.94 10.99
N ILE A 283 29.15 1.35 12.24
CA ILE A 283 27.88 1.85 12.82
C ILE A 283 27.32 3.04 12.01
N SER A 284 28.19 3.88 11.43
CA SER A 284 27.79 4.98 10.54
C SER A 284 26.99 4.50 9.32
N ASP A 285 27.23 3.29 8.82
CA ASP A 285 26.52 2.76 7.66
C ASP A 285 25.04 2.45 7.98
N LEU A 286 24.69 2.28 9.26
CA LEU A 286 23.32 2.08 9.72
C LEU A 286 22.47 3.35 9.64
N LYS A 287 23.11 4.53 9.59
CA LYS A 287 22.45 5.83 9.43
C LYS A 287 22.20 6.18 7.96
N LYS A 288 22.60 5.32 7.03
CA LYS A 288 22.25 5.45 5.62
C LYS A 288 21.01 4.64 5.31
N VAL A 289 20.00 5.32 4.78
CA VAL A 289 18.69 4.73 4.51
C VAL A 289 18.36 4.88 3.03
N ALA A 290 17.86 3.81 2.44
CA ALA A 290 17.41 3.77 1.07
C ALA A 290 15.89 3.91 1.01
N LEU A 291 15.42 4.81 0.14
CA LEU A 291 14.03 4.99 -0.22
C LEU A 291 13.78 4.40 -1.59
N ILE A 292 12.84 3.45 -1.67
CA ILE A 292 12.46 2.77 -2.90
C ILE A 292 11.08 3.27 -3.32
N SER A 293 10.97 3.68 -4.58
CA SER A 293 9.71 4.09 -5.21
C SER A 293 9.41 3.11 -6.34
N TYR A 294 8.41 2.25 -6.16
CA TYR A 294 7.98 1.32 -7.19
C TYR A 294 7.34 2.09 -8.35
N SER A 295 7.70 1.70 -9.57
CA SER A 295 7.22 2.36 -10.78
C SER A 295 7.00 1.32 -11.87
N ALA A 296 6.44 1.70 -13.02
CA ALA A 296 6.32 0.77 -14.15
C ALA A 296 7.67 0.46 -14.83
N GLU A 297 8.75 1.17 -14.44
CA GLU A 297 10.07 0.93 -15.00
C GLU A 297 10.60 -0.46 -14.59
N PRO A 298 11.28 -1.17 -15.51
CA PRO A 298 11.81 -2.50 -15.23
C PRO A 298 12.98 -2.50 -14.24
N ILE A 299 13.67 -1.36 -14.08
CA ILE A 299 14.83 -1.23 -13.19
C ILE A 299 14.64 0.03 -12.34
N ILE A 300 14.66 -0.15 -11.02
CA ILE A 300 14.49 0.88 -10.02
C ILE A 300 15.82 1.08 -9.29
N THR A 301 16.29 2.31 -9.23
CA THR A 301 17.47 2.65 -8.40
C THR A 301 16.99 3.29 -7.10
N PRO A 302 17.28 2.68 -5.92
CA PRO A 302 16.96 3.28 -4.64
C PRO A 302 17.65 4.63 -4.47
N ARG A 303 16.97 5.57 -3.81
CA ARG A 303 17.56 6.85 -3.43
C ARG A 303 18.10 6.73 -2.02
N VAL A 304 19.41 6.87 -1.88
CA VAL A 304 20.12 6.69 -0.63
C VAL A 304 20.38 8.04 0.00
N PHE A 305 20.04 8.16 1.29
CA PHE A 305 20.26 9.35 2.10
C PHE A 305 21.15 9.02 3.29
N ASP A 306 22.06 9.92 3.63
CA ASP A 306 22.97 9.80 4.77
C ASP A 306 22.55 10.77 5.87
N PHE A 307 22.14 10.23 7.02
CA PHE A 307 21.63 11.02 8.14
C PHE A 307 22.72 11.23 9.19
N THR A 308 22.98 12.49 9.53
CA THR A 308 23.79 12.81 10.71
C THR A 308 22.88 12.91 11.92
N VAL A 309 23.08 12.01 12.89
CA VAL A 309 22.31 11.98 14.15
C VAL A 309 23.24 12.20 15.34
N LYS A 310 22.83 13.11 16.24
CA LYS A 310 23.51 13.41 17.51
C LYS A 310 22.47 13.54 18.62
N ASP A 311 22.71 12.86 19.74
CA ASP A 311 21.89 12.93 20.95
C ASP A 311 20.39 12.67 20.68
N GLY A 312 20.09 11.71 19.79
CA GLY A 312 18.72 11.37 19.39
C GLY A 312 18.06 12.30 18.36
N PHE A 313 18.78 13.30 17.83
CA PHE A 313 18.25 14.23 16.85
C PHE A 313 19.02 14.18 15.53
N ILE A 314 18.28 14.26 14.43
CA ILE A 314 18.85 14.48 13.09
C ILE A 314 19.34 15.93 13.04
N THR A 315 20.61 16.13 12.72
CA THR A 315 21.23 17.45 12.56
C THR A 315 21.55 17.79 11.11
N ASP A 316 21.61 16.79 10.23
CA ASP A 316 21.89 16.98 8.80
C ASP A 316 21.41 15.77 7.98
N ILE A 317 21.09 16.00 6.70
CA ILE A 317 20.63 14.98 5.76
C ILE A 317 21.31 15.24 4.41
N ASN A 318 22.11 14.28 3.93
CA ASN A 318 22.86 14.38 2.66
C ASN A 318 22.38 13.35 1.62
#